data_AF-A0A3C0BU91-F1
#
_entry.id   AF-A0A3C0BU91-F1
#
_cell.length_a   1.000
_cell.length_b   1.000
_cell.length_c   1.000
_cell.angle_alpha   90.00
_cell.angle_beta   90.00
_cell.angle_gamma   90.00
#
_symmetry.space_group_name_H-M   'P 1'
#
loop_
_entity.id
_entity.type
_entity.pdbx_description
1 polymer ?
#
loop_
_entity_poly.entity_id
_entity_poly.type
_entity_poly.pdbx_seq_one_letter_code
_entity_poly.pdbx_strand_id
1 'polypeptide(L)'
;LDLTAAALRKNPELTSFAGHVSDSGEGRWTLQAAIDEGVPAPVISAALFGRFESRGLAEYADKLLSAMRYEFGGHIEQPATGKTP
;
A
#
# COMPACT_ATOMS: atom_id res chain seq x y z
N LEU A 1 -14.64 -15.90 -2.58
CA LEU A 1 -15.22 -14.91 -3.53
C LEU A 1 -16.59 -14.41 -3.08
N ASP A 2 -17.37 -15.20 -2.33
CA ASP A 2 -18.72 -14.82 -1.90
C ASP A 2 -18.79 -13.56 -1.02
N LEU A 3 -17.80 -13.32 -0.15
CA LEU A 3 -17.75 -12.11 0.66
C LEU A 3 -17.54 -10.85 -0.19
N THR A 4 -16.63 -10.92 -1.16
CA THR A 4 -16.40 -9.83 -2.13
C THR A 4 -17.62 -9.58 -3.00
N ALA A 5 -18.24 -10.65 -3.52
CA ALA A 5 -19.46 -10.55 -4.31
C ALA A 5 -20.62 -9.94 -3.50
N ALA A 6 -20.77 -10.33 -2.23
CA ALA A 6 -21.77 -9.76 -1.32
C ALA A 6 -21.48 -8.28 -1.01
N ALA A 7 -20.21 -7.90 -0.83
CA ALA A 7 -19.82 -6.51 -0.61
C ALA A 7 -20.13 -5.64 -1.83
N LEU A 8 -19.72 -6.07 -3.03
CA LEU A 8 -19.96 -5.33 -4.27
C LEU A 8 -21.44 -5.28 -4.66
N ARG A 9 -22.24 -6.31 -4.34
CA ARG A 9 -23.69 -6.26 -4.53
C ARG A 9 -24.35 -5.17 -3.68
N LYS A 10 -23.84 -4.96 -2.45
CA LYS A 10 -24.39 -3.97 -1.51
C LYS A 10 -23.87 -2.56 -1.80
N ASN A 11 -22.59 -2.43 -2.13
CA ASN A 11 -21.94 -1.17 -2.44
C ASN A 11 -20.96 -1.35 -3.61
N PRO A 12 -21.46 -1.28 -4.87
CA PRO A 12 -20.63 -1.51 -6.06
C PRO A 12 -19.43 -0.56 -6.16
N GLU A 13 -19.65 0.71 -5.80
CA GLU A 13 -18.64 1.77 -5.84
C GLU A 13 -17.74 1.81 -4.59
N LEU A 14 -18.00 0.94 -3.61
CA LEU A 14 -17.25 0.84 -2.36
C LEU A 14 -17.12 2.18 -1.58
N THR A 15 -18.03 3.12 -1.78
CA THR A 15 -18.01 4.47 -1.18
C THR A 15 -18.01 4.50 0.36
N SER A 16 -18.32 3.37 1.00
CA SER A 16 -18.28 3.19 2.45
C SER A 16 -16.88 2.86 2.99
N PHE A 17 -15.90 2.62 2.11
CA PHE A 17 -14.53 2.24 2.48
C PHE A 17 -13.55 3.34 2.11
N ALA A 18 -12.73 3.79 3.07
CA ALA A 18 -11.76 4.86 2.87
C ALA A 18 -10.47 4.43 2.16
N GLY A 19 -10.29 3.13 1.87
CA GLY A 19 -9.04 2.59 1.33
C GLY A 19 -7.90 2.46 2.35
N HIS A 20 -8.07 2.99 3.57
CA HIS A 20 -7.10 2.87 4.67
C HIS A 20 -7.26 1.53 5.40
N VAL A 21 -6.31 0.62 5.22
CA VAL A 21 -6.39 -0.75 5.76
C VAL A 21 -5.60 -0.85 7.06
N SER A 22 -6.30 -1.07 8.18
CA SER A 22 -5.65 -1.30 9.48
C SER A 22 -4.89 -2.63 9.52
N ASP A 23 -3.84 -2.69 10.34
CA ASP A 23 -3.15 -3.92 10.70
C ASP A 23 -3.56 -4.37 12.11
N SER A 24 -3.96 -5.64 12.28
CA SER A 24 -4.47 -6.19 13.55
C SER A 24 -3.39 -6.44 14.61
N GLY A 25 -2.12 -6.26 14.24
CA GLY A 25 -0.95 -6.71 15.01
C GLY A 25 -0.49 -8.12 14.64
N GLU A 26 -1.34 -8.95 14.02
CA GLU A 26 -0.99 -10.35 13.73
C GLU A 26 0.17 -10.48 12.75
N GLY A 27 0.05 -9.79 11.61
CA GLY A 27 1.14 -9.74 10.62
C GLY A 27 2.44 -9.16 11.17
N ARG A 28 2.38 -8.28 12.19
CA ARG A 28 3.58 -7.70 12.82
C ARG A 28 4.30 -8.74 13.68
N TRP A 29 3.58 -9.42 14.58
CA TRP A 29 4.22 -10.44 15.42
C TRP A 29 4.71 -11.62 14.57
N THR A 30 3.96 -11.99 13.52
CA THR A 30 4.40 -13.06 12.61
C THR A 30 5.70 -12.69 11.90
N LEU A 31 5.82 -11.44 11.43
CA LEU A 31 7.05 -10.99 10.78
C LEU A 31 8.22 -10.87 11.77
N GLN A 32 7.97 -10.43 13.00
CA GLN A 32 8.99 -10.40 14.05
C GLN A 32 9.51 -11.81 14.36
N ALA A 33 8.61 -12.79 14.55
CA ALA A 33 9.00 -14.18 14.78
C ALA A 33 9.77 -14.76 13.59
N ALA A 34 9.38 -14.45 12.35
CA ALA A 34 10.10 -14.88 11.16
C ALA A 34 11.55 -14.34 11.13
N ILE A 35 11.78 -13.11 11.58
CA ILE A 35 13.13 -12.52 11.72
C ILE A 35 13.91 -13.26 12.80
N ASP A 36 13.31 -13.47 13.97
CA ASP A 36 13.97 -14.10 15.12
C ASP A 36 14.39 -15.56 14.79
N GLU A 37 13.56 -16.27 14.02
CA GLU A 37 13.80 -17.65 13.59
C GLU A 37 14.62 -17.77 12.29
N GLY A 38 14.97 -16.65 11.64
CA GLY A 38 15.67 -16.66 10.35
C GLY A 38 14.88 -17.28 9.20
N VAL A 39 13.55 -17.23 9.25
CA VAL A 39 12.65 -17.85 8.27
C VAL A 39 12.14 -16.79 7.28
N PRO A 40 12.26 -17.01 5.95
CA PRO A 40 11.70 -16.09 4.97
C PRO A 40 10.17 -16.02 5.00
N ALA A 41 9.60 -14.82 5.15
CA ALA A 41 8.15 -14.57 5.13
C ALA A 41 7.71 -13.50 4.09
N PRO A 42 8.15 -13.56 2.82
CA PRO A 42 8.04 -12.45 1.86
C PRO A 42 6.60 -11.99 1.61
N VAL A 43 5.64 -12.92 1.53
CA VAL A 43 4.23 -12.61 1.26
C VAL A 43 3.59 -11.88 2.44
N ILE A 44 3.93 -12.27 3.66
CA ILE A 44 3.43 -11.60 4.88
C ILE A 44 4.04 -10.21 5.00
N SER A 45 5.34 -10.07 4.73
CA SER A 45 6.01 -8.76 4.69
C SER A 45 5.35 -7.82 3.69
N ALA A 46 5.14 -8.28 2.45
CA ALA A 46 4.49 -7.48 1.42
C ALA A 46 3.05 -7.10 1.81
N ALA A 47 2.28 -8.03 2.35
CA ALA A 47 0.91 -7.76 2.80
C ALA A 47 0.87 -6.74 3.97
N LEU A 48 1.83 -6.76 4.88
CA LEU A 48 1.93 -5.80 5.98
C LEU A 48 2.34 -4.41 5.46
N PHE A 49 3.33 -4.33 4.57
CA PHE A 49 3.79 -3.06 4.00
C PHE A 49 2.75 -2.42 3.08
N GLY A 50 1.99 -3.19 2.29
CA GLY A 50 0.87 -2.66 1.53
C GLY A 50 -0.21 -2.00 2.41
N ARG A 51 -0.41 -2.49 3.64
CA ARG A 51 -1.28 -1.80 4.62
C ARG A 51 -0.66 -0.48 5.07
N PHE A 52 0.66 -0.39 5.24
CA PHE A 52 1.33 0.85 5.62
C PHE A 52 1.20 1.90 4.51
N GLU A 53 1.43 1.49 3.27
CA GLU A 53 1.25 2.31 2.06
C GLU A 53 -0.18 2.82 1.94
N SER A 54 -1.19 1.98 2.22
CA SER A 54 -2.61 2.39 2.21
C SER A 54 -2.94 3.54 3.17
N ARG A 55 -2.03 3.85 4.12
CA ARG A 55 -2.15 4.95 5.08
C ARG A 55 -1.28 6.16 4.73
N GLY A 56 -0.70 6.19 3.52
CA GLY A 56 0.19 7.26 3.08
C GLY A 56 1.59 7.21 3.68
N LEU A 57 1.98 6.11 4.36
CA LEU A 57 3.28 6.04 5.04
C LEU A 57 4.49 5.97 4.07
N ALA A 58 4.25 5.77 2.77
CA ALA A 58 5.27 5.85 1.73
C ALA A 58 5.41 7.23 1.08
N GLU A 59 4.47 8.17 1.33
CA GLU A 59 4.35 9.43 0.56
C GLU A 59 5.65 10.25 0.54
N TYR A 60 6.33 10.36 1.68
CA TYR A 60 7.59 11.11 1.74
C TYR A 60 8.72 10.43 0.94
N ALA A 61 8.82 9.11 1.05
CA ALA A 61 9.82 8.33 0.31
C ALA A 61 9.56 8.40 -1.20
N ASP A 62 8.31 8.35 -1.61
CA ASP A 62 7.90 8.47 -3.00
C ASP A 62 8.21 9.87 -3.56
N LYS A 63 7.91 10.94 -2.82
CA LYS A 63 8.29 12.32 -3.20
C LYS A 63 9.80 12.47 -3.35
N LEU A 64 10.57 11.90 -2.41
CA LEU A 64 12.03 11.92 -2.48
C LEU A 64 12.53 11.16 -3.72
N LEU A 65 11.92 10.03 -4.06
CA LEU A 65 12.23 9.28 -5.26
C LEU A 65 11.92 10.07 -6.55
N SER A 66 10.78 10.74 -6.61
CA SER A 66 10.43 11.63 -7.72
C SER A 66 11.45 12.77 -7.87
N ALA A 67 11.86 13.41 -6.77
CA ALA A 67 12.91 14.42 -6.78
C ALA A 67 14.24 13.88 -7.31
N MET A 68 14.69 12.70 -6.86
CA MET A 68 15.93 12.10 -7.37
C MET A 68 15.88 11.80 -8.87
N ARG A 69 14.74 11.27 -9.36
CA ARG A 69 14.55 10.98 -10.79
C ARG A 69 14.54 12.25 -11.64
N TYR A 70 14.02 13.35 -11.11
CA TYR A 70 14.07 14.65 -11.75
C TYR A 70 15.51 15.19 -11.81
N GLU A 71 16.20 15.25 -10.67
CA GLU A 71 17.55 15.83 -10.59
C GLU A 71 18.59 15.03 -11.40
N PHE A 72 18.52 13.69 -11.36
CA PHE A 72 19.50 12.85 -12.06
C PHE A 72 19.18 12.68 -13.56
N GLY A 73 17.90 12.49 -13.90
CA GLY A 73 17.47 12.04 -15.23
C GLY A 73 16.55 12.99 -15.98
N GLY A 74 16.18 14.14 -15.39
CA GLY A 74 15.19 15.06 -15.97
C GLY A 74 13.78 14.48 -16.07
N HIS A 75 13.46 13.41 -15.30
CA HIS A 75 12.14 12.80 -15.34
C HIS A 75 11.10 13.67 -14.62
N ILE A 76 10.17 14.25 -15.38
CA ILE A 76 9.07 15.05 -14.84
C ILE A 76 7.97 14.12 -14.32
N GLU A 77 7.61 14.27 -13.06
CA GLU A 77 6.49 13.56 -12.43
C GLU A 77 5.16 14.00 -13.05
N GLN A 78 4.27 13.06 -13.37
CA GLN A 78 2.93 13.39 -13.85
C GLN A 78 2.03 13.77 -12.67
N PRO A 79 1.08 14.71 -12.86
CA PRO A 79 0.10 15.04 -11.83
C PRO A 79 -0.65 13.78 -11.38
N ALA A 80 -0.91 13.65 -10.08
CA ALA A 80 -1.59 12.51 -9.47
C ALA A 80 -3.03 12.26 -9.99
N THR A 81 -3.55 13.16 -10.83
CA THR A 81 -4.81 12.98 -11.53
C THR A 81 -4.58 13.13 -13.03
N GLY A 82 -4.72 12.03 -13.76
CA GLY A 82 -4.83 12.04 -15.22
C GLY A 82 -6.15 12.68 -15.67
N LYS A 83 -6.32 13.97 -15.44
CA LYS A 83 -7.16 14.81 -16.31
C LYS A 83 -6.22 15.61 -17.19
N THR A 84 -6.09 15.16 -18.43
CA THR A 84 -5.69 16.03 -19.54
C THR A 84 -6.63 17.26 -19.53
N PRO A 85 -6.14 18.48 -19.78
CA PRO A 85 -7.01 19.63 -20.01
C PRO A 85 -8.01 19.38 -21.14
#